data_AF-A0A835LQH7-F1
#
_entry.id   AF-A0A835LQH7-F1
#
_cell.length_a   1.000
_cell.length_b   1.000
_cell.length_c   1.000
_cell.angle_alpha   90.00
_cell.angle_beta   90.00
_cell.angle_gamma   90.00
#
_symmetry.space_group_name_H-M   'P 1'
#
loop_
_entity.id
_entity.type
_entity.pdbx_description
1 polymer ?
#
loop_
_entity_poly.entity_id
_entity_poly.type
_entity_poly.pdbx_seq_one_letter_code
_entity_poly.pdbx_strand_id
1 'polypeptide(L)'
;MNLKLLALAWLYIDNARCKHIFPVRLVWGPPGTGKTKTVSTLLFNLLEMRCRTLACAPTNVAITELSARVVKLMREAYGLDYRNNASLCSFRDLLLFGNDMC
;
A
#
# COMPACT_ATOMS: atom_id res chain seq x y z
N MET A 1 6.61 1.83 13.41
CA MET A 1 6.39 2.66 12.19
C MET A 1 7.60 3.55 11.97
N ASN A 2 8.28 3.50 10.82
CA ASN A 2 9.56 4.19 10.61
C ASN A 2 9.30 5.65 10.17
N LEU A 3 9.83 6.65 10.90
CA LEU A 3 9.60 8.08 10.63
C LEU A 3 9.90 8.47 9.18
N LYS A 4 10.90 7.84 8.55
CA LYS A 4 11.28 8.07 7.14
C LYS A 4 10.18 7.69 6.15
N LEU A 5 9.43 6.63 6.44
CA LEU A 5 8.33 6.16 5.59
C LEU A 5 7.10 7.05 5.69
N LEU A 6 6.85 7.62 6.87
CA LEU A 6 5.81 8.63 7.05
C LEU A 6 6.13 9.91 6.30
N ALA A 7 7.38 10.37 6.33
CA ALA A 7 7.81 11.55 5.57
C ALA A 7 7.64 11.36 4.05
N LEU A 8 7.98 10.18 3.52
CA LEU A 8 7.76 9.87 2.10
C LEU A 8 6.29 9.78 1.73
N ALA A 9 5.46 9.16 2.59
CA ALA A 9 4.02 9.09 2.38
C ALA A 9 3.36 10.49 2.42
N TRP A 10 3.80 11.35 3.35
CA TRP A 10 3.32 12.72 3.48
C TRP A 10 3.72 13.57 2.26
N LEU A 11 4.98 13.49 1.83
CA LEU A 11 5.46 14.15 0.62
C LEU A 11 4.70 13.66 -0.63
N TYR A 12 4.40 12.36 -0.72
CA TYR A 12 3.61 11.81 -1.82
C TYR A 12 2.21 12.44 -1.90
N ILE A 13 1.54 12.59 -0.76
CA ILE A 13 0.19 13.17 -0.68
C ILE A 13 0.20 14.65 -1.00
N ASP A 14 1.15 15.40 -0.45
CA ASP A 14 1.26 16.84 -0.70
C ASP A 14 1.34 17.14 -2.21
N ASN A 15 2.16 16.36 -2.92
CA ASN A 15 2.24 16.44 -4.37
C ASN A 15 0.95 15.97 -5.08
N ALA A 16 0.27 14.94 -4.57
CA ALA A 16 -0.97 14.42 -5.16
C ALA A 16 -2.18 15.35 -4.98
N ARG A 17 -2.15 16.28 -4.01
CA ARG A 17 -3.21 17.28 -3.76
C ARG A 17 -3.18 18.45 -4.75
N CYS A 18 -2.03 18.72 -5.36
CA CYS A 18 -1.91 19.71 -6.42
C CYS A 18 -2.43 19.13 -7.75
N LYS A 19 -3.64 19.56 -8.17
CA LYS A 19 -4.31 19.13 -9.42
C LYS A 19 -3.53 19.35 -10.73
N HIS A 20 -2.37 20.00 -10.66
CA HIS A 20 -1.54 20.35 -11.80
C HIS A 20 -0.35 19.40 -12.02
N ILE A 21 -0.08 18.45 -11.11
CA ILE A 21 1.09 17.56 -11.18
C ILE A 21 0.68 16.12 -10.85
N PHE A 22 0.92 15.18 -11.76
CA PHE A 22 0.86 13.75 -11.51
C PHE A 22 2.28 13.23 -11.22
N PRO A 23 2.77 13.28 -9.97
CA PRO A 23 4.13 12.90 -9.66
C PRO A 23 4.35 11.39 -9.84
N VAL A 24 5.13 11.00 -10.86
CA VAL A 24 5.59 9.62 -11.02
C VAL A 24 6.84 9.42 -10.15
N ARG A 25 6.79 8.47 -9.22
CA ARG A 25 7.93 8.10 -8.37
C ARG A 25 8.31 6.65 -8.58
N LEU A 26 9.55 6.40 -8.97
CA LEU A 26 10.09 5.07 -9.16
C LEU A 26 10.70 4.54 -7.85
N VAL A 27 10.26 3.35 -7.42
CA VAL A 27 10.90 2.59 -6.34
C VAL A 27 11.75 1.50 -6.98
N TRP A 28 13.06 1.70 -7.04
CA TRP A 28 14.03 0.76 -7.64
C TRP A 28 15.16 0.41 -6.66
N GLY A 29 15.81 -0.73 -6.91
CA GLY A 29 16.95 -1.20 -6.13
C GLY A 29 17.34 -2.65 -6.44
N PRO A 30 18.53 -3.12 -6.01
CA PRO A 30 19.00 -4.50 -6.17
C PRO A 30 18.03 -5.57 -5.60
N PRO A 31 18.16 -6.85 -5.97
CA PRO A 31 17.45 -7.93 -5.29
C PRO A 31 17.77 -7.93 -3.78
N GLY A 32 16.78 -8.20 -2.94
CA GLY A 32 16.93 -8.16 -1.47
C GLY A 32 16.73 -6.78 -0.82
N THR A 33 16.64 -5.67 -1.57
CA THR A 33 16.48 -4.30 -1.01
C THR A 33 15.06 -3.98 -0.48
N GLY A 34 14.23 -4.97 -0.20
CA GLY A 34 12.95 -4.77 0.47
C GLY A 34 11.90 -3.95 -0.29
N LYS A 35 12.01 -3.78 -1.62
CA LYS A 35 11.09 -3.01 -2.46
C LYS A 35 9.62 -3.33 -2.18
N THR A 36 9.26 -4.62 -2.19
CA THR A 36 7.90 -5.09 -1.91
C THR A 36 7.42 -4.68 -0.51
N LYS A 37 8.31 -4.72 0.49
CA LYS A 37 8.01 -4.27 1.87
C LYS A 37 7.78 -2.77 1.92
N THR A 38 8.55 -2.00 1.16
CA THR A 38 8.35 -0.55 1.04
C THR A 38 7.01 -0.22 0.41
N VAL A 39 6.65 -0.88 -0.71
CA VAL A 39 5.37 -0.66 -1.40
C VAL A 39 4.19 -1.07 -0.51
N SER A 40 4.25 -2.23 0.16
CA SER A 40 3.18 -2.65 1.08
C SER A 40 3.01 -1.70 2.26
N THR A 41 4.10 -1.15 2.80
CA THR A 41 4.04 -0.18 3.90
C THR A 41 3.50 1.17 3.42
N LEU A 42 3.88 1.63 2.23
CA LEU A 42 3.32 2.83 1.62
C LEU A 42 1.81 2.67 1.42
N LEU A 43 1.39 1.53 0.88
CA LEU A 43 -0.03 1.24 0.65
C LEU A 43 -0.82 1.21 1.97
N PHE A 44 -0.28 0.57 3.01
CA PHE A 44 -0.86 0.61 4.35
C PHE A 44 -1.06 2.04 4.87
N ASN A 45 -0.04 2.90 4.77
CA ASN A 45 -0.12 4.29 5.21
C ASN A 45 -1.19 5.09 4.44
N LEU A 46 -1.27 4.91 3.11
CA LEU A 46 -2.31 5.55 2.29
C LEU A 46 -3.71 5.12 2.71
N LEU A 47 -3.88 3.87 3.11
CA LEU A 47 -5.15 3.35 3.63
C LEU A 47 -5.49 3.96 4.97
N GLU A 48 -4.56 4.01 5.93
CA GLU A 48 -4.76 4.68 7.23
C GLU A 48 -5.20 6.14 7.07
N MET A 49 -4.63 6.83 6.07
CA MET A 49 -4.97 8.21 5.73
C MET A 49 -6.24 8.35 4.87
N ARG A 50 -7.01 7.28 4.67
CA ARG A 50 -8.27 7.25 3.89
C ARG A 50 -8.10 7.76 2.44
N CYS A 51 -6.92 7.58 1.85
CA CYS A 51 -6.67 7.93 0.46
C CYS A 51 -7.13 6.80 -0.47
N ARG A 52 -7.97 7.14 -1.48
CA ARG A 52 -8.34 6.19 -2.54
C ARG A 52 -7.09 5.79 -3.32
N THR A 53 -6.74 4.51 -3.29
CA THR A 53 -5.49 4.03 -3.86
C THR A 53 -5.74 2.86 -4.80
N LEU A 54 -5.22 2.97 -6.02
CA LEU A 54 -5.15 1.88 -6.99
C LEU A 54 -3.74 1.30 -6.96
N ALA A 55 -3.62 0.00 -6.70
CA ALA A 55 -2.35 -0.70 -6.84
C ALA A 55 -2.44 -1.70 -8.01
N CYS A 56 -1.48 -1.58 -8.92
CA CYS A 56 -1.34 -2.45 -10.08
C CYS A 56 -0.04 -3.24 -9.98
N ALA A 57 -0.07 -4.51 -10.36
CA ALA A 57 1.13 -5.32 -10.50
C ALA A 57 1.05 -6.16 -11.78
N PRO A 58 2.19 -6.54 -12.37
CA PRO A 58 2.23 -7.23 -13.66
C PRO A 58 1.66 -8.66 -13.61
N THR A 59 1.52 -9.27 -12.42
CA THR A 59 0.95 -10.60 -12.24
C THR A 59 -0.04 -10.65 -11.09
N ASN A 60 -1.03 -11.55 -11.19
CA ASN A 60 -1.98 -11.84 -10.10
C ASN A 60 -1.25 -12.30 -8.82
N VAL A 61 -0.20 -13.12 -8.95
CA VAL A 61 0.63 -13.56 -7.83
C VAL A 61 1.27 -12.38 -7.10
N ALA A 62 1.78 -11.38 -7.83
CA ALA A 62 2.37 -10.18 -7.24
C ALA A 62 1.31 -9.34 -6.49
N ILE A 63 0.10 -9.20 -7.05
CA ILE A 63 -1.01 -8.54 -6.35
C ILE A 63 -1.40 -9.29 -5.07
N THR A 64 -1.52 -10.62 -5.13
CA THR A 64 -1.88 -11.44 -3.95
C THR A 64 -0.82 -11.37 -2.86
N GLU A 65 0.47 -11.39 -3.23
CA GLU A 65 1.55 -11.26 -2.26
C GLU A 65 1.53 -9.88 -1.59
N LEU A 66 1.31 -8.82 -2.39
CA LEU A 66 1.24 -7.45 -1.92
C LEU A 66 0.03 -7.23 -0.99
N SER A 67 -1.13 -7.79 -1.33
CA SER A 67 -2.33 -7.73 -0.49
C SER A 67 -2.15 -8.47 0.83
N ALA A 68 -1.58 -9.68 0.80
CA ALA A 68 -1.28 -10.45 2.01
C ALA A 68 -0.34 -9.69 2.97
N ARG A 69 0.68 -9.01 2.42
CA ARG A 69 1.60 -8.18 3.21
C ARG A 69 0.90 -6.98 3.84
N VAL A 70 -0.02 -6.31 3.12
CA VAL A 70 -0.80 -5.19 3.68
C VAL A 70 -1.72 -5.67 4.79
N VAL A 71 -2.45 -6.78 4.59
CA VAL A 71 -3.33 -7.36 5.61
C VAL A 71 -2.54 -7.75 6.87
N LYS A 72 -1.33 -8.29 6.70
CA LYS A 72 -0.43 -8.58 7.82
C LYS A 72 -0.04 -7.32 8.59
N LEU A 73 0.35 -6.25 7.90
CA LEU A 73 0.66 -4.96 8.53
C LEU A 73 -0.54 -4.40 9.30
N MET A 74 -1.74 -4.49 8.74
CA MET A 74 -2.98 -4.07 9.42
C MET A 74 -3.23 -4.89 10.69
N ARG A 75 -3.05 -6.21 10.62
CA ARG A 75 -3.24 -7.10 11.76
C ARG A 75 -2.28 -6.75 12.90
N GLU A 76 -1.01 -6.53 12.56
CA GLU A 76 0.04 -6.12 13.50
C GLU A 76 -0.25 -4.74 14.11
N ALA A 77 -0.73 -3.78 13.32
CA ALA A 77 -1.01 -2.42 13.77
C ALA A 77 -2.23 -2.33 14.70
N TYR A 78 -3.28 -3.08 14.41
CA TYR A 78 -4.56 -2.99 15.12
C TYR A 78 -4.81 -4.12 16.14
N GLY A 79 -3.85 -5.04 16.32
CA GLY A 79 -4.00 -6.17 17.26
C GLY A 79 -5.20 -7.07 16.94
N LEU A 80 -5.53 -7.22 15.65
CA LEU A 80 -6.73 -7.95 15.24
C LEU A 80 -6.48 -9.45 15.31
N ASP A 81 -6.99 -10.09 16.35
CA ASP A 81 -7.14 -11.54 16.36
C ASP A 81 -8.15 -11.97 15.30
N TYR A 82 -7.88 -13.09 14.62
CA TYR A 82 -8.66 -13.68 13.52
C TYR A 82 -10.18 -13.80 13.80
N ARG A 83 -10.59 -13.66 15.06
CA ARG A 83 -11.95 -13.80 15.56
C ARG A 83 -12.83 -12.55 15.41
N ASN A 84 -12.25 -11.35 15.27
CA ASN A 84 -13.01 -10.11 15.10
C ASN A 84 -12.63 -9.38 13.80
N ASN A 85 -13.08 -9.92 12.66
CA ASN A 85 -12.93 -9.32 11.32
C ASN A 85 -13.75 -8.03 11.11
N ALA A 86 -14.31 -7.43 12.17
CA ALA A 86 -15.22 -6.30 12.10
C ALA A 86 -14.54 -4.96 11.72
N SER A 87 -13.24 -4.77 11.93
CA SER A 87 -12.59 -3.46 11.70
C SER A 87 -12.02 -3.25 10.28
N LEU A 88 -11.79 -4.32 9.51
CA LEU A 88 -11.39 -4.18 8.10
C LEU A 88 -12.54 -3.62 7.23
N CYS A 89 -13.78 -3.71 7.72
CA CYS A 89 -14.98 -3.28 7.00
C CYS A 89 -15.07 -1.76 6.76
N SER A 90 -14.24 -0.92 7.40
CA SER A 90 -14.25 0.53 7.17
C SER A 90 -13.35 1.01 6.01
N PHE A 91 -12.47 0.16 5.45
CA PHE A 91 -11.52 0.57 4.40
C PHE A 91 -12.12 0.36 3.01
N ARG A 92 -12.94 1.31 2.59
CA ARG A 92 -13.82 1.22 1.42
C ARG A 92 -13.16 1.52 0.06
N ASP A 93 -11.86 1.82 0.00
CA ASP A 93 -11.24 2.44 -1.19
C ASP A 93 -9.87 1.84 -1.64
N LEU A 94 -9.60 0.56 -1.38
CA LEU A 94 -8.47 -0.15 -2.02
C LEU A 94 -8.97 -1.00 -3.19
N LEU A 95 -8.59 -0.64 -4.42
CA LEU A 95 -8.80 -1.49 -5.59
C LEU A 95 -7.46 -2.09 -6.02
N LEU A 96 -7.40 -3.42 -6.09
CA LEU A 96 -6.25 -4.18 -6.55
C LEU A 96 -6.54 -4.69 -7.96
N PHE A 97 -5.71 -4.34 -8.92
CA PHE A 97 -5.85 -4.81 -10.30
C PHE A 97 -4.65 -5.67 -10.68
N GLY A 98 -4.91 -6.94 -10.96
CA GLY A 98 -3.94 -7.87 -11.53
C GLY A 98 -4.12 -7.92 -13.04
N ASN A 99 -3.01 -7.96 -13.78
CA ASN A 99 -3.06 -8.21 -15.21
C ASN A 99 -3.01 -9.73 -15.44
N ASP A 100 -3.98 -10.26 -16.17
CA ASP A 100 -3.87 -11.58 -16.78
C ASP A 100 -2.90 -11.44 -17.95
N MET A 101 -1.64 -11.81 -17.74
CA MET A 101 -0.77 -12.10 -18.87
C MET A 101 -1.26 -13.40 -19.50
N CYS A 102 -1.77 -13.31 -20.73
CA CYS A 102 -1.65 -14.39 -21.70
C CYS A 102 -0.15 -14.68 -21.95
#